data_AF-A0AA41VYW5-F1
#
_entry.id   AF-A0AA41VYW5-F1
#
_cell.length_a   1.000
_cell.length_b   1.000
_cell.length_c   1.000
_cell.angle_alpha   90.00
_cell.angle_beta   90.00
_cell.angle_gamma   90.00
#
_symmetry.space_group_name_H-M   'P 1'
#
loop_
_entity.id
_entity.type
_entity.pdbx_description
1 polymer ?
#
loop_
_entity_poly.entity_id
_entity_poly.type
_entity_poly.pdbx_seq_one_letter_code
_entity_poly.pdbx_strand_id
1 'polypeptide(L)'
;MLEVMAVGIRFLCWVLICSITSLLLNFLSVIIKGRINRKKSVGFFHPYTNDGGGGERVLWCAVKAFQEVNGNLDCIIYTGDHDASPESLLARAIDRFGVKLLQPPQVVHLYKRKWIEERTYPRFTMVGQSFGSVYLCWEALSKHTPLVYIDTSGYAFTYPLARVFGCKVLCYTHYPTISSDMVSRVRQRDPMYNNDPLIAK
;
A
#
# COMPACT_ATOMS: atom_id res chain seq x y z
N MET A 1 -20.72 31.11 -36.76
CA MET A 1 -21.05 29.91 -35.94
C MET A 1 -19.88 28.92 -35.87
N LEU A 2 -19.34 28.45 -37.00
CA LEU A 2 -18.19 27.52 -37.03
C LEU A 2 -16.92 28.06 -36.35
N GLU A 3 -16.56 29.34 -36.56
CA GLU A 3 -15.38 29.94 -35.93
C GLU A 3 -15.51 30.06 -34.40
N VAL A 4 -16.68 30.49 -33.92
CA VAL A 4 -16.98 30.57 -32.48
C VAL A 4 -16.87 29.18 -31.84
N MET A 5 -17.38 28.16 -32.53
CA MET A 5 -17.28 26.76 -32.10
C MET A 5 -15.82 26.27 -32.08
N ALA A 6 -15.01 26.62 -33.09
CA ALA A 6 -13.59 26.27 -33.15
C ALA A 6 -12.76 26.96 -32.07
N VAL A 7 -13.04 28.22 -31.74
CA VAL A 7 -12.40 28.94 -30.63
C VAL A 7 -12.74 28.29 -29.28
N GLY A 8 -14.01 27.91 -29.07
CA GLY A 8 -14.44 27.20 -27.86
C GLY A 8 -13.74 25.85 -27.68
N ILE A 9 -13.60 25.07 -28.75
CA ILE A 9 -12.88 23.78 -28.72
C ILE A 9 -11.39 24.00 -28.38
N ARG A 10 -10.72 24.98 -29.01
CA ARG A 10 -9.30 25.28 -28.71
C ARG A 10 -9.10 25.70 -27.26
N PHE A 11 -10.00 26.53 -26.72
CA PHE A 11 -9.95 26.94 -25.32
C PHE A 11 -10.11 25.74 -24.38
N LEU A 12 -11.09 24.87 -24.63
CA LEU A 12 -11.28 23.65 -23.84
C LEU A 12 -10.04 22.74 -23.89
N CYS A 13 -9.44 22.55 -25.06
CA CYS A 13 -8.19 21.79 -25.21
C CYS A 13 -7.06 22.41 -24.37
N TRP A 14 -6.89 23.73 -24.39
CA TRP A 14 -5.88 24.41 -23.57
C TRP A 14 -6.11 24.23 -22.08
N VAL A 15 -7.35 24.35 -21.61
CA VAL A 15 -7.70 24.11 -20.19
C VAL A 15 -7.39 22.67 -19.78
N LEU A 16 -7.71 21.69 -20.62
CA LEU A 16 -7.40 20.28 -20.36
C LEU A 16 -5.89 20.04 -20.32
N ILE A 17 -5.14 20.59 -21.28
CA ILE A 17 -3.67 20.47 -21.33
C ILE A 17 -3.05 21.07 -20.07
N CYS A 18 -3.42 22.30 -19.70
CA CYS A 18 -2.92 22.97 -18.50
C CYS A 18 -3.25 22.21 -17.20
N SER A 19 -4.43 21.60 -17.13
CA SER A 19 -4.83 20.79 -15.97
C SER A 19 -4.00 19.51 -15.87
N ILE A 20 -3.81 18.81 -17.00
CA ILE A 20 -3.01 17.59 -17.07
C ILE A 20 -1.55 17.90 -16.74
N THR A 21 -0.97 18.95 -17.31
CA THR A 21 0.41 19.34 -17.02
C THR A 21 0.60 19.73 -15.55
N SER A 22 -0.33 20.47 -14.96
CA SER A 22 -0.31 20.79 -13.53
C SER A 22 -0.34 19.53 -12.65
N LEU A 23 -1.20 18.56 -12.95
CA LEU A 23 -1.26 17.29 -12.23
C LEU A 23 0.05 16.49 -12.35
N LEU A 24 0.62 16.43 -13.56
CA LEU A 24 1.90 15.76 -13.81
C LEU A 24 3.04 16.43 -13.06
N LEU A 25 3.12 17.77 -13.08
CA LEU A 25 4.14 18.52 -12.36
C LEU A 25 4.03 18.33 -10.85
N ASN A 26 2.81 18.33 -10.30
CA ASN A 26 2.58 18.06 -8.87
C ASN A 26 3.01 16.63 -8.50
N PHE A 27 2.64 15.65 -9.32
CA PHE A 27 3.04 14.26 -9.13
C PHE A 27 4.57 14.11 -9.13
N LEU A 28 5.25 14.68 -10.13
CA LEU A 28 6.71 14.67 -10.20
C LEU A 28 7.35 15.41 -9.02
N SER A 29 6.80 16.55 -8.61
CA SER A 29 7.29 17.33 -7.47
C SER A 29 7.25 16.53 -6.17
N VAL A 30 6.18 15.77 -5.91
CA VAL A 30 6.08 14.89 -4.73
C VAL A 30 7.14 13.80 -4.78
N ILE A 31 7.35 13.14 -5.92
CA ILE A 31 8.38 12.11 -6.09
C ILE A 31 9.78 12.68 -5.86
N ILE A 32 10.08 13.82 -6.49
CA ILE A 32 11.40 14.48 -6.39
C ILE A 32 11.65 14.89 -4.94
N LYS A 33 10.67 15.51 -4.26
CA LYS A 33 10.77 15.86 -2.85
C LYS A 33 10.97 14.63 -1.96
N GLY A 34 10.25 13.53 -2.23
CA GLY A 34 10.41 12.27 -1.50
C GLY A 34 11.81 11.69 -1.67
N ARG A 35 12.36 11.73 -2.89
CA ARG A 35 13.72 11.28 -3.19
C ARG A 35 14.79 12.10 -2.48
N ILE A 36 14.67 13.43 -2.53
CA ILE A 36 15.64 14.35 -1.92
C ILE A 36 15.60 14.25 -0.39
N ASN A 37 14.39 14.17 0.19
CA ASN A 37 14.20 14.16 1.65
C ASN A 37 14.13 12.76 2.26
N ARG A 38 14.58 11.74 1.52
CA ARG A 38 14.52 10.34 1.93
C ARG A 38 15.24 10.14 3.27
N LYS A 39 14.58 9.49 4.21
CA LYS A 39 15.08 9.28 5.58
C LYS A 39 15.83 7.96 5.71
N LYS A 40 16.86 7.93 6.55
CA LYS A 40 17.62 6.71 6.89
C LYS A 40 16.79 5.82 7.81
N SER A 41 15.75 5.22 7.25
CA SER A 41 14.72 4.45 7.95
C SER A 41 14.27 3.26 7.09
N VAL A 42 13.59 2.32 7.73
CA VAL A 42 12.93 1.17 7.07
C VAL A 42 11.44 1.33 7.26
N GLY A 43 10.71 1.41 6.15
CA GLY A 43 9.26 1.51 6.16
C GLY A 43 8.60 0.17 5.83
N PHE A 44 7.75 -0.31 6.73
CA PHE A 44 6.98 -1.53 6.60
C PHE A 44 5.55 -1.18 6.19
N PHE A 45 5.17 -1.55 4.97
CA PHE A 45 3.82 -1.37 4.48
C PHE A 45 2.96 -2.53 4.97
N HIS A 46 2.11 -2.22 5.97
CA HIS A 46 1.23 -3.18 6.60
C HIS A 46 -0.10 -2.51 7.01
N PRO A 47 -1.06 -2.35 6.09
CA PRO A 47 -2.27 -1.57 6.33
C PRO A 47 -3.22 -2.10 7.42
N TYR A 48 -3.02 -3.34 7.89
CA TYR A 48 -3.82 -4.02 8.90
C TYR A 48 -2.92 -4.57 10.01
N THR A 49 -2.82 -3.83 11.11
CA THR A 49 -2.02 -4.14 12.30
C THR A 49 -2.87 -4.60 13.48
N ASN A 50 -4.15 -4.91 13.27
CA ASN A 50 -5.06 -5.31 14.33
C ASN A 50 -5.87 -6.60 14.08
N ASP A 51 -5.64 -7.29 12.97
CA ASP A 51 -6.41 -8.46 12.53
C ASP A 51 -6.02 -9.77 13.26
N GLY A 52 -4.87 -9.80 13.93
CA GLY A 52 -4.30 -10.99 14.57
C GLY A 52 -3.75 -12.03 13.57
N GLY A 53 -3.52 -11.63 12.31
CA GLY A 53 -3.20 -12.54 11.21
C GLY A 53 -1.73 -12.99 11.16
N GLY A 54 -1.45 -14.04 10.38
CA GLY A 54 -0.08 -14.53 10.16
C GLY A 54 0.87 -13.50 9.54
N GLY A 55 0.34 -12.57 8.72
CA GLY A 55 1.10 -11.47 8.13
C GLY A 55 1.69 -10.52 9.18
N GLU A 56 0.97 -10.27 10.27
CA GLU A 56 1.47 -9.44 11.38
C GLU A 56 2.65 -10.10 12.10
N ARG A 57 2.64 -11.44 12.26
CA ARG A 57 3.80 -12.15 12.82
C ARG A 57 5.05 -11.92 11.97
N VAL A 58 4.90 -11.92 10.64
CA VAL A 58 6.01 -11.60 9.73
C VAL A 58 6.46 -10.16 9.90
N LEU A 59 5.53 -9.20 9.97
CA LEU A 59 5.83 -7.81 10.25
C LEU A 59 6.71 -7.68 11.50
N TRP A 60 6.27 -8.23 12.63
CA TRP A 60 6.97 -8.07 13.91
C TRP A 60 8.34 -8.75 13.93
N CYS A 61 8.45 -9.96 13.35
CA CYS A 61 9.74 -10.62 13.20
C CYS A 61 10.70 -9.80 12.33
N ALA A 62 10.22 -9.21 11.24
CA ALA A 62 11.04 -8.38 10.36
C ALA A 62 11.48 -7.08 11.05
N VAL A 63 10.56 -6.38 11.75
CA VAL A 63 10.90 -5.19 12.55
C VAL A 63 11.97 -5.53 13.58
N LYS A 64 11.80 -6.62 14.34
CA LYS A 64 12.78 -7.07 15.32
C LYS A 64 14.15 -7.32 14.70
N ALA A 65 14.20 -8.04 13.58
CA ALA A 65 15.46 -8.34 12.89
C ALA A 65 16.21 -7.07 12.46
N PHE A 66 15.50 -6.05 11.94
CA PHE A 66 16.13 -4.77 11.59
C PHE A 66 16.63 -4.00 12.82
N GLN A 67 15.89 -4.03 13.93
CA GLN A 67 16.32 -3.40 15.18
C GLN A 67 17.56 -4.10 15.77
N GLU A 68 17.65 -5.44 15.70
CA GLU A 68 18.81 -6.20 16.17
C GLU A 68 20.07 -5.93 15.35
N VAL A 69 19.92 -5.74 14.03
CA VAL A 69 21.04 -5.38 13.15
C VAL A 69 21.51 -3.95 13.40
N ASN A 70 20.58 -3.01 13.64
CA ASN A 70 20.91 -1.62 13.93
C ASN A 70 19.81 -0.94 14.76
N GLY A 71 20.05 -0.82 16.08
CA GLY A 71 19.12 -0.17 16.99
C GLY A 71 18.87 1.31 16.71
N ASN A 72 19.75 1.99 15.99
CA ASN A 72 19.58 3.40 15.60
C ASN A 72 18.74 3.59 14.33
N LEU A 73 18.19 2.51 13.76
CA LEU A 73 17.41 2.56 12.53
C LEU A 73 15.92 2.75 12.84
N ASP A 74 15.36 3.88 12.38
CA ASP A 74 13.93 4.12 12.51
C ASP A 74 13.13 3.08 11.72
N CYS A 75 12.25 2.36 12.42
CA CYS A 75 11.31 1.41 11.83
C CYS A 75 9.93 2.06 11.78
N ILE A 76 9.40 2.27 10.58
CA ILE A 76 8.14 2.96 10.33
C ILE A 76 7.09 1.95 9.92
N ILE A 77 5.92 1.95 10.55
CA ILE A 77 4.77 1.13 10.17
C ILE A 77 3.77 2.01 9.43
N TYR A 78 3.50 1.68 8.17
CA TYR A 78 2.40 2.30 7.43
C TYR A 78 1.14 1.46 7.64
N THR A 79 0.21 1.97 8.45
CA THR A 79 -1.01 1.25 8.83
C THR A 79 -2.25 2.09 8.59
N GLY A 80 -3.37 1.46 8.23
CA GLY A 80 -4.68 2.11 8.19
C GLY A 80 -5.43 2.05 9.52
N ASP A 81 -4.84 1.45 10.56
CA ASP A 81 -5.39 1.46 11.91
C ASP A 81 -5.10 2.80 12.58
N HIS A 82 -6.16 3.56 12.85
CA HIS A 82 -6.06 4.90 13.44
C HIS A 82 -5.87 4.87 14.97
N ASP A 83 -6.11 3.73 15.61
CA ASP A 83 -5.87 3.45 17.02
C ASP A 83 -4.44 2.91 17.30
N ALA A 84 -3.65 2.66 16.25
CA ALA A 84 -2.26 2.20 16.40
C ALA A 84 -1.34 3.30 16.94
N SER A 85 -0.72 3.09 18.09
CA SER A 85 0.37 3.91 18.62
C SER A 85 1.65 3.08 18.68
N PRO A 86 2.84 3.70 18.74
CA PRO A 86 4.09 2.98 18.94
C PRO A 86 4.04 1.97 20.10
N GLU A 87 3.44 2.37 21.22
CA GLU A 87 3.28 1.56 22.43
C GLU A 87 2.26 0.45 22.24
N SER A 88 1.13 0.73 21.58
CA SER A 88 0.11 -0.30 21.34
C SER A 88 0.60 -1.36 20.35
N LEU A 89 1.40 -0.98 19.35
CA LEU A 89 2.06 -1.93 18.44
C LEU A 89 3.17 -2.73 19.12
N LEU A 90 3.96 -2.09 19.99
CA LEU A 90 4.97 -2.79 20.81
C LEU A 90 4.32 -3.86 21.70
N ALA A 91 3.25 -3.50 22.42
CA ALA A 91 2.49 -4.43 23.26
C ALA A 91 1.87 -5.56 22.41
N ARG A 92 1.26 -5.22 21.26
CA ARG A 92 0.67 -6.22 20.36
C ARG A 92 1.69 -7.23 19.85
N ALA A 93 2.89 -6.79 19.47
CA ALA A 93 3.95 -7.67 18.98
C ALA A 93 4.31 -8.75 20.02
N ILE A 94 4.40 -8.37 21.31
CA ILE A 94 4.69 -9.33 22.39
C ILE A 94 3.45 -10.15 22.77
N ASP A 95 2.30 -9.52 23.00
CA ASP A 95 1.11 -10.17 23.56
C ASP A 95 0.45 -11.15 22.59
N ARG A 96 0.44 -10.83 21.29
CA ARG A 96 -0.22 -11.66 20.26
C ARG A 96 0.72 -12.61 19.56
N PHE A 97 1.99 -12.25 19.42
CA PHE A 97 2.93 -12.97 18.56
C PHE A 97 4.19 -13.44 19.27
N GLY A 98 4.38 -13.10 20.55
CA GLY A 98 5.58 -13.45 21.32
C GLY A 98 6.85 -12.77 20.83
N VAL A 99 6.73 -11.68 20.06
CA VAL A 99 7.87 -10.97 19.46
C VAL A 99 8.19 -9.72 20.27
N LYS A 100 9.21 -9.82 21.13
CA LYS A 100 9.73 -8.67 21.89
C LYS A 100 10.60 -7.78 21.00
N LEU A 101 10.07 -6.60 20.63
CA LEU A 101 10.84 -5.56 19.92
C LEU A 101 11.81 -4.87 20.90
N LEU A 102 12.90 -4.32 20.37
CA LEU A 102 13.90 -3.58 21.15
C LEU A 102 13.44 -2.15 21.46
N GLN A 103 12.67 -1.55 20.55
CA GLN A 103 12.09 -0.22 20.71
C GLN A 103 10.72 -0.12 20.02
N PRO A 104 9.83 0.79 20.48
CA PRO A 104 8.57 1.04 19.80
C PRO A 104 8.81 1.47 18.34
N PRO A 105 8.10 0.90 17.35
CA PRO A 105 8.19 1.37 15.99
C PRO A 105 7.39 2.67 15.81
N GLN A 106 7.80 3.54 14.88
CA GLN A 106 7.06 4.75 14.55
C GLN A 106 5.86 4.41 13.67
N VAL A 107 4.81 5.23 13.73
CA VAL A 107 3.54 4.97 13.02
C VAL A 107 3.27 6.08 12.01
N VAL A 108 2.93 5.69 10.78
CA VAL A 108 2.37 6.57 9.76
C VAL A 108 0.97 6.07 9.42
N HIS A 109 -0.04 6.79 9.88
CA HIS A 109 -1.44 6.46 9.60
C HIS A 109 -1.79 6.73 8.15
N LEU A 110 -2.54 5.81 7.55
CA LEU A 110 -3.03 5.88 6.17
C LEU A 110 -4.56 6.01 6.17
N TYR A 111 -5.08 6.98 5.44
CA TYR A 111 -6.53 7.27 5.39
C TYR A 111 -7.20 6.70 4.14
N LYS A 112 -6.40 6.18 3.19
CA LYS A 112 -6.91 5.63 1.93
C LYS A 112 -7.05 4.10 1.96
N ARG A 113 -7.05 3.47 3.15
CA ARG A 113 -7.20 2.01 3.29
C ARG A 113 -8.45 1.46 2.58
N LYS A 114 -9.53 2.23 2.50
CA LYS A 114 -10.73 1.83 1.73
C LYS A 114 -10.44 1.35 0.30
N TRP A 115 -9.38 1.84 -0.36
CA TRP A 115 -9.05 1.44 -1.73
C TRP A 115 -8.41 0.05 -1.83
N ILE A 116 -8.09 -0.60 -0.72
CA ILE A 116 -7.63 -2.00 -0.72
C ILE A 116 -8.65 -2.95 -0.10
N GLU A 117 -9.82 -2.45 0.31
CA GLU A 117 -10.90 -3.24 0.86
C GLU A 117 -11.77 -3.83 -0.26
N GLU A 118 -12.17 -5.09 -0.10
CA GLU A 118 -12.97 -5.83 -1.09
C GLU A 118 -14.32 -5.15 -1.39
N ARG A 119 -14.97 -4.59 -0.36
CA ARG A 119 -16.25 -3.90 -0.46
C ARG A 119 -16.25 -2.69 -1.41
N THR A 120 -15.08 -2.13 -1.69
CA THR A 120 -14.92 -0.99 -2.61
C THR A 120 -15.13 -1.42 -4.07
N TYR A 121 -14.95 -2.70 -4.38
CA TYR A 121 -14.95 -3.21 -5.75
C TYR A 121 -15.94 -4.37 -5.88
N PRO A 122 -17.21 -4.09 -6.26
CA PRO A 122 -18.22 -5.14 -6.45
C PRO A 122 -17.90 -6.06 -7.64
N ARG A 123 -16.98 -5.65 -8.53
CA ARG A 123 -16.48 -6.45 -9.66
C ARG A 123 -14.99 -6.21 -9.83
N PHE A 124 -14.28 -7.21 -10.36
CA PHE A 124 -12.83 -7.17 -10.59
C PHE A 124 -12.03 -6.80 -9.33
N THR A 125 -12.46 -7.31 -8.17
CA THR A 125 -11.95 -6.93 -6.85
C THR A 125 -10.43 -6.99 -6.75
N MET A 126 -9.80 -8.07 -7.23
CA MET A 126 -8.34 -8.22 -7.21
C MET A 126 -7.62 -7.15 -8.03
N VAL A 127 -8.15 -6.77 -9.21
CA VAL A 127 -7.58 -5.70 -10.04
C VAL A 127 -7.76 -4.35 -9.35
N GLY A 128 -8.96 -4.11 -8.80
CA GLY A 128 -9.27 -2.92 -8.02
C GLY A 128 -8.31 -2.73 -6.85
N GLN A 129 -8.17 -3.76 -6.00
CA GLN A 129 -7.25 -3.75 -4.86
C GLN A 129 -5.79 -3.59 -5.28
N SER A 130 -5.39 -4.18 -6.42
CA SER A 130 -4.03 -3.99 -6.95
C SER A 130 -3.75 -2.52 -7.25
N PHE A 131 -4.64 -1.82 -7.96
CA PHE A 131 -4.47 -0.38 -8.22
C PHE A 131 -4.69 0.48 -6.97
N GLY A 132 -5.63 0.11 -6.12
CA GLY A 132 -5.87 0.81 -4.86
C GLY A 132 -4.66 0.74 -3.91
N SER A 133 -3.90 -0.35 -3.95
CA SER A 133 -2.64 -0.48 -3.20
C SER A 133 -1.59 0.52 -3.68
N VAL A 134 -1.52 0.82 -4.99
CA VAL A 134 -0.64 1.86 -5.54
C VAL A 134 -1.04 3.22 -4.97
N TYR A 135 -2.33 3.52 -4.90
CA TYR A 135 -2.81 4.79 -4.35
C TYR A 135 -2.56 4.91 -2.84
N LEU A 136 -2.68 3.81 -2.10
CA LEU A 136 -2.36 3.76 -0.67
C LEU A 136 -0.85 3.89 -0.43
N CYS A 137 -0.02 3.24 -1.25
CA CYS A 137 1.44 3.37 -1.22
C CYS A 137 1.89 4.80 -1.57
N TRP A 138 1.23 5.46 -2.53
CA TRP A 138 1.45 6.88 -2.81
C TRP A 138 1.26 7.74 -1.57
N GLU A 139 0.19 7.52 -0.80
CA GLU A 139 -0.02 8.22 0.47
C GLU A 139 1.10 7.96 1.47
N ALA A 140 1.46 6.68 1.66
CA ALA A 140 2.53 6.28 2.57
C ALA A 140 3.85 6.99 2.26
N LEU A 141 4.29 6.91 1.00
CA LEU A 141 5.58 7.46 0.56
C LEU A 141 5.58 8.99 0.48
N SER A 142 4.43 9.61 0.21
CA SER A 142 4.27 11.07 0.25
C SER A 142 4.39 11.62 1.68
N LYS A 143 3.97 10.84 2.69
CA LYS A 143 4.10 11.20 4.11
C LYS A 143 5.51 10.94 4.64
N HIS A 144 6.08 9.78 4.32
CA HIS A 144 7.42 9.41 4.74
C HIS A 144 8.07 8.51 3.69
N THR A 145 9.15 8.98 3.06
CA THR A 145 9.93 8.17 2.09
C THR A 145 11.13 7.53 2.80
N PRO A 146 11.17 6.19 2.95
CA PRO A 146 12.23 5.49 3.67
C PRO A 146 13.39 5.11 2.73
N LEU A 147 14.51 4.66 3.30
CA LEU A 147 15.62 4.10 2.53
C LEU A 147 15.25 2.72 1.96
N VAL A 148 14.61 1.91 2.80
CA VAL A 148 14.12 0.57 2.48
C VAL A 148 12.62 0.53 2.70
N TYR A 149 11.89 0.14 1.67
CA TYR A 149 10.45 -0.14 1.72
C TYR A 149 10.26 -1.65 1.75
N ILE A 150 9.47 -2.13 2.70
CA ILE A 150 9.21 -3.56 2.90
C ILE A 150 7.70 -3.78 2.86
N ASP A 151 7.24 -4.60 1.92
CA ASP A 151 5.86 -5.07 1.91
C ASP A 151 5.74 -6.40 2.67
N THR A 152 4.84 -6.43 3.64
CA THR A 152 4.55 -7.62 4.46
C THR A 152 3.08 -8.04 4.34
N SER A 153 2.30 -7.34 3.52
CA SER A 153 0.88 -7.63 3.27
C SER A 153 0.63 -8.24 1.88
N GLY A 154 1.62 -8.22 0.98
CA GLY A 154 1.53 -8.87 -0.33
C GLY A 154 0.98 -7.99 -1.46
N TYR A 155 1.09 -6.66 -1.33
CA TYR A 155 0.67 -5.71 -2.36
C TYR A 155 1.76 -5.44 -3.40
N ALA A 156 1.99 -6.40 -4.32
CA ALA A 156 3.08 -6.35 -5.29
C ALA A 156 3.09 -5.12 -6.22
N PHE A 157 1.91 -4.53 -6.50
CA PHE A 157 1.78 -3.36 -7.36
C PHE A 157 2.39 -2.10 -6.76
N THR A 158 2.67 -2.09 -5.46
CA THR A 158 3.35 -0.98 -4.78
C THR A 158 4.83 -0.88 -5.13
N TYR A 159 5.46 -1.98 -5.59
CA TYR A 159 6.92 -2.06 -5.71
C TYR A 159 7.48 -1.09 -6.76
N PRO A 160 6.92 -0.99 -7.98
CA PRO A 160 7.39 -0.01 -8.95
C PRO A 160 7.29 1.42 -8.42
N LEU A 161 6.21 1.75 -7.70
CA LEU A 161 6.04 3.08 -7.13
C LEU A 161 7.09 3.37 -6.06
N ALA A 162 7.35 2.43 -5.15
CA ALA A 162 8.41 2.57 -4.15
C ALA A 162 9.79 2.76 -4.78
N ARG A 163 10.09 2.07 -5.90
CA ARG A 163 11.32 2.28 -6.68
C ARG A 163 11.38 3.67 -7.33
N VAL A 164 10.26 4.18 -7.82
CA VAL A 164 10.15 5.55 -8.36
C VAL A 164 10.45 6.59 -7.26
N PHE A 165 9.99 6.38 -6.03
CA PHE A 165 10.38 7.20 -4.86
C PHE A 165 11.83 6.99 -4.40
N GLY A 166 12.58 6.09 -5.04
CA GLY A 166 14.00 5.83 -4.74
C GLY A 166 14.24 4.83 -3.61
N CYS A 167 13.22 4.10 -3.15
CA CYS A 167 13.40 3.09 -2.10
C CYS A 167 14.15 1.85 -2.65
N LYS A 168 14.90 1.17 -1.78
CA LYS A 168 15.17 -0.27 -1.96
C LYS A 168 13.90 -1.02 -1.57
N VAL A 169 13.47 -1.99 -2.38
CA VAL A 169 12.23 -2.73 -2.13
C VAL A 169 12.56 -4.14 -1.69
N LEU A 170 12.05 -4.54 -0.53
CA LEU A 170 11.99 -5.91 -0.04
C LEU A 170 10.53 -6.30 0.08
N CYS A 171 10.23 -7.60 0.04
CA CYS A 171 8.89 -8.10 0.27
C CYS A 171 8.94 -9.46 0.95
N TYR A 172 7.90 -9.74 1.72
CA TYR A 172 7.50 -11.09 2.06
C TYR A 172 6.15 -11.34 1.42
N THR A 173 6.13 -12.22 0.42
CA THR A 173 4.90 -12.58 -0.28
C THR A 173 4.63 -14.06 -0.10
N HIS A 174 3.60 -14.35 0.69
CA HIS A 174 3.10 -15.71 0.89
C HIS A 174 1.91 -15.91 -0.04
N TYR A 175 1.97 -16.90 -0.93
CA TYR A 175 0.99 -17.12 -2.01
C TYR A 175 0.81 -15.88 -2.93
N PRO A 176 1.80 -15.56 -3.80
CA PRO A 176 1.78 -14.35 -4.64
C PRO A 176 0.64 -14.31 -5.67
N THR A 177 -0.04 -15.43 -5.90
CA THR A 177 -1.12 -15.57 -6.88
C THR A 177 -2.24 -16.44 -6.34
N ILE A 178 -3.36 -16.44 -7.06
CA ILE A 178 -4.50 -17.33 -6.81
C ILE A 178 -4.01 -18.79 -6.89
N SER A 179 -4.28 -19.58 -5.84
CA SER A 179 -3.92 -21.01 -5.81
C SER A 179 -4.70 -21.80 -6.86
N SER A 180 -4.14 -22.93 -7.29
CA SER A 180 -4.83 -23.88 -8.19
C SER A 180 -6.19 -24.30 -7.66
N ASP A 181 -6.32 -24.44 -6.33
CA ASP A 181 -7.58 -24.81 -5.70
C ASP A 181 -8.62 -23.70 -5.82
N MET A 182 -8.21 -22.44 -5.63
CA MET A 182 -9.10 -21.28 -5.84
C MET A 182 -9.51 -21.13 -7.31
N VAL A 183 -8.59 -21.36 -8.26
CA VAL A 183 -8.93 -21.39 -9.70
C VAL A 183 -9.89 -22.54 -10.01
N SER A 184 -9.67 -23.71 -9.42
CA SER A 184 -10.50 -24.89 -9.64
C SER A 184 -11.93 -24.68 -9.15
N ARG A 185 -12.13 -23.99 -8.03
CA ARG A 185 -13.47 -23.61 -7.52
C ARG A 185 -14.24 -22.72 -8.50
N VAL A 186 -13.57 -21.72 -9.08
CA VAL A 186 -14.18 -20.86 -10.10
C VAL A 186 -14.53 -21.67 -11.36
N ARG A 187 -13.65 -22.61 -11.76
CA ARG A 187 -13.93 -23.52 -12.89
C ARG A 187 -15.11 -24.45 -12.61
N GLN A 188 -15.24 -24.95 -11.38
CA GLN A 188 -16.32 -25.83 -10.94
C GLN A 188 -17.65 -25.09 -10.74
N ARG A 189 -17.61 -23.75 -10.67
CA ARG A 189 -18.78 -22.90 -10.44
C ARG A 189 -19.48 -23.22 -9.12
N ASP A 190 -18.69 -23.48 -8.08
CA ASP A 190 -19.25 -23.74 -6.74
C ASP A 190 -19.62 -22.41 -6.06
N PRO A 191 -20.90 -22.16 -5.72
CA PRO A 191 -21.29 -20.95 -5.01
C PRO A 191 -20.70 -20.94 -3.59
N MET A 192 -20.02 -19.85 -3.23
CA MET A 192 -19.36 -19.71 -1.93
C MET A 192 -19.27 -18.23 -1.52
N TYR A 193 -18.85 -17.92 -0.29
CA TYR A 193 -18.72 -16.54 0.21
C TYR A 193 -17.85 -15.63 -0.67
N ASN A 194 -16.94 -16.20 -1.46
CA ASN A 194 -16.04 -15.50 -2.39
C ASN A 194 -16.28 -15.87 -3.88
N ASN A 195 -17.39 -16.55 -4.19
CA ASN A 195 -17.80 -16.88 -5.56
C ASN A 195 -19.30 -16.62 -5.72
N ASP A 196 -19.64 -15.44 -6.24
CA ASP A 196 -21.02 -14.96 -6.40
C ASP A 196 -21.87 -15.97 -7.20
N PRO A 197 -23.06 -16.37 -6.71
CA PRO A 197 -23.98 -17.25 -7.43
C PRO A 197 -24.33 -16.79 -8.86
N LEU A 198 -24.25 -15.50 -9.17
CA LEU A 198 -24.44 -14.98 -10.52
C LEU A 198 -23.29 -15.35 -11.47
N ILE A 199 -22.08 -15.52 -10.93
CA ILE A 199 -20.88 -15.94 -11.68
C ILE A 199 -20.76 -17.47 -11.67
N ALA A 200 -21.22 -18.12 -10.60
CA ALA A 200 -21.24 -19.57 -10.41
C ALA A 200 -22.36 -20.30 -11.18
N LYS A 201 -22.86 -19.75 -12.30
CA LYS A 201 -23.84 -20.38 -13.20
C LYS A 201 -23.17 -20.99 -14.42
#